data_AF-A0A2D5RN54-F1
#
_entry.id   AF-A0A2D5RN54-F1
#
_cell.length_a   1.000
_cell.length_b   1.000
_cell.length_c   1.000
_cell.angle_alpha   90.00
_cell.angle_beta   90.00
_cell.angle_gamma   90.00
#
_symmetry.space_group_name_H-M   'P 1'
#
loop_
_entity.id
_entity.type
_entity.pdbx_description
1 polymer ?
#
loop_
_entity_poly.entity_id
_entity_poly.type
_entity_poly.pdbx_seq_one_letter_code
_entity_poly.pdbx_strand_id
1 'polypeptide(L)'
;MSEFTAKASTNYTEDMISVMEANYSANPTRETAELLAVEFDKPVRSVIAKLSSMGIYQAQARATKAGVPVERKEAMVDEIQTMLGVEVESLAKATKNDLIKMRAALAMITAIEG
;
A
#
# COMPACT_ATOMS: atom_id res chain seq x y z
N MET A 1 14.96 25.49 15.92
CA MET A 1 13.50 25.25 15.88
C MET A 1 13.01 25.83 14.57
N SER A 2 12.63 24.97 13.62
CA SER A 2 12.25 25.39 12.26
C SER A 2 10.78 25.81 12.26
N GLU A 3 10.53 27.11 12.18
CA GLU A 3 9.20 27.69 12.11
C GLU A 3 8.69 27.59 10.66
N PHE A 4 7.99 26.51 10.34
CA PHE A 4 7.23 26.40 9.10
C PHE A 4 5.94 27.21 9.27
N THR A 5 5.99 28.51 9.01
CA THR A 5 4.80 29.36 8.95
C THR A 5 4.00 28.96 7.70
N ALA A 6 3.08 28.01 7.86
CA ALA A 6 2.13 27.65 6.83
C ALA A 6 1.22 28.84 6.56
N LYS A 7 1.57 29.66 5.56
CA LYS A 7 0.75 30.78 5.07
C LYS A 7 -0.70 30.31 4.97
N ALA A 8 -1.58 30.92 5.76
CA ALA A 8 -3.02 30.71 5.70
C ALA A 8 -3.47 31.01 4.27
N SER A 9 -3.70 29.96 3.50
CA SER A 9 -4.35 30.06 2.19
C SER A 9 -5.81 30.38 2.48
N THR A 10 -6.42 31.34 1.78
CA THR A 10 -7.82 31.79 1.93
C THR A 10 -8.87 30.67 2.07
N ASN A 11 -8.54 29.42 1.71
CA ASN A 11 -9.39 28.23 1.83
C ASN A 11 -9.23 27.40 3.11
N TYR A 12 -8.21 27.63 3.94
CA TYR A 12 -7.94 26.89 5.19
C TYR A 12 -7.52 27.86 6.29
N THR A 13 -8.23 27.85 7.41
CA THR A 13 -7.85 28.60 8.61
C THR A 13 -6.68 27.92 9.32
N GLU A 14 -6.00 28.67 10.18
CA GLU A 14 -4.89 28.14 10.99
C GLU A 14 -5.35 27.01 11.92
N ASP A 15 -6.55 27.11 12.47
CA ASP A 15 -7.19 26.04 13.26
C ASP A 15 -7.38 24.75 12.44
N MET A 16 -7.86 24.87 11.19
CA MET A 16 -8.00 23.71 10.30
C MET A 16 -6.65 23.05 10.02
N ILE A 17 -5.60 23.86 9.82
CA ILE A 17 -4.25 23.35 9.57
C ILE A 17 -3.73 22.56 10.77
N SER A 18 -3.91 23.09 11.99
CA SER A 18 -3.53 22.41 13.24
C SER A 18 -4.26 21.07 13.41
N VAL A 19 -5.57 21.04 13.13
CA VAL A 19 -6.37 19.81 13.18
C VAL A 19 -5.92 18.80 12.12
N MET A 20 -5.61 19.26 10.90
CA MET A 20 -5.09 18.40 9.83
C MET A 20 -3.73 17.79 10.21
N GLU A 21 -2.82 18.59 10.78
CA GLU A 21 -1.52 18.14 11.23
C GLU A 21 -1.63 17.13 12.37
N ALA A 22 -2.46 17.39 13.38
CA ALA A 22 -2.65 16.48 14.51
C ALA A 22 -3.24 15.13 14.07
N ASN A 23 -4.33 15.15 13.29
CA ASN A 23 -4.97 13.93 12.81
C ASN A 23 -4.09 13.13 11.86
N TYR A 24 -3.45 13.81 10.90
CA TYR A 24 -2.62 13.14 9.91
C TYR A 24 -1.29 12.66 10.48
N SER A 25 -0.70 13.37 11.45
CA SER A 25 0.50 12.90 12.15
C SER A 25 0.21 11.69 13.04
N ALA A 26 -0.99 11.58 13.61
CA ALA A 26 -1.42 10.40 14.36
C ALA A 26 -1.63 9.18 13.44
N ASN A 27 -2.19 9.37 12.25
CA ASN A 27 -2.45 8.32 11.27
C ASN A 27 -2.17 8.80 9.84
N PRO A 28 -0.92 8.69 9.33
CA PRO A 28 -0.53 9.22 8.02
C PRO A 28 -1.00 8.30 6.88
N THR A 29 -2.30 8.09 6.79
CA THR A 29 -2.95 7.24 5.78
C THR A 29 -3.79 8.08 4.84
N ARG A 30 -4.08 7.51 3.66
CA ARG A 30 -4.98 8.16 2.69
C ARG A 30 -6.40 8.30 3.25
N GLU A 31 -6.87 7.33 4.03
CA GLU A 31 -8.18 7.36 4.68
C GLU A 31 -8.31 8.58 5.61
N THR A 32 -7.27 8.89 6.39
CA THR A 32 -7.25 10.11 7.23
C THR A 32 -7.42 11.37 6.39
N ALA A 33 -6.77 11.45 5.23
CA ALA A 33 -6.95 12.59 4.32
C ALA A 33 -8.36 12.65 3.71
N GLU A 34 -9.03 11.51 3.54
CA GLU A 34 -10.42 11.44 3.07
C GLU A 34 -11.41 11.85 4.17
N LEU A 35 -11.16 11.47 5.42
CA LEU A 35 -11.96 11.91 6.58
C LEU A 35 -11.87 13.43 6.78
N LEU A 36 -10.65 13.99 6.76
CA LEU A 36 -10.44 15.44 6.86
C LEU A 36 -11.11 16.19 5.71
N ALA A 37 -11.16 15.60 4.51
CA ALA A 37 -11.84 16.19 3.37
C ALA A 37 -13.36 16.28 3.58
N VAL A 38 -13.97 15.23 4.15
CA VAL A 38 -15.39 15.24 4.52
C VAL A 38 -15.67 16.24 5.65
N GLU A 39 -14.82 16.27 6.66
CA GLU A 39 -14.96 17.16 7.83
C GLU A 39 -14.88 18.65 7.46
N PHE A 40 -13.98 19.02 6.55
CA PHE A 40 -13.81 20.41 6.10
C PHE A 40 -14.65 20.78 4.88
N ASP A 41 -15.48 19.86 4.36
CA ASP A 41 -16.22 20.00 3.10
C ASP A 41 -15.31 20.48 1.94
N LYS A 42 -14.14 19.85 1.84
CA LYS A 42 -13.12 20.14 0.80
C LYS A 42 -12.87 18.91 -0.05
N PRO A 43 -12.45 19.08 -1.31
CA PRO A 43 -12.02 17.94 -2.10
C PRO A 43 -10.74 17.33 -1.52
N VAL A 44 -10.70 16.00 -1.44
CA VAL A 44 -9.55 15.19 -0.97
C VAL A 44 -8.23 15.62 -1.63
N ARG A 45 -8.27 15.97 -2.91
CA ARG A 45 -7.10 16.47 -3.65
C ARG A 45 -6.51 17.75 -3.05
N SER A 46 -7.35 18.67 -2.57
CA SER A 46 -6.90 19.91 -1.93
C SER A 46 -6.34 19.67 -0.53
N VAL A 47 -6.91 18.72 0.21
CA VAL A 47 -6.40 18.29 1.53
C VAL A 47 -5.01 17.67 1.37
N ILE A 48 -4.85 16.73 0.44
CA ILE A 48 -3.56 16.11 0.11
C ILE A 48 -2.54 17.16 -0.35
N ALA A 49 -2.94 18.09 -1.23
CA ALA A 49 -2.05 19.16 -1.67
C ALA A 49 -1.60 20.05 -0.50
N LYS A 50 -2.49 20.35 0.46
CA LYS A 50 -2.14 21.11 1.66
C LYS A 50 -1.20 20.31 2.56
N LEU A 51 -1.50 19.05 2.86
CA LEU A 51 -0.61 18.15 3.62
C LEU A 51 0.77 18.00 2.95
N SER A 52 0.81 17.95 1.62
CA SER A 52 2.05 17.87 0.85
C SER A 52 2.83 19.18 0.88
N SER A 53 2.16 20.34 0.86
CA SER A 53 2.80 21.64 1.01
C SER A 53 3.44 21.84 2.39
N MET A 54 2.89 21.16 3.42
CA MET A 54 3.44 21.14 4.77
C MET A 54 4.56 20.09 4.93
N GLY A 55 4.81 19.26 3.91
CA GLY A 55 5.83 18.22 3.94
C GLY A 55 5.46 16.99 4.77
N ILE A 56 4.24 16.91 5.29
CA ILE A 56 3.78 15.84 6.20
C ILE A 56 3.15 14.69 5.41
N TYR A 57 2.60 14.98 4.22
CA TYR A 57 1.92 13.96 3.42
C TYR A 57 2.85 12.79 3.07
N GLN A 58 2.54 11.63 3.63
CA GLN A 58 3.16 10.38 3.23
C GLN A 58 2.31 9.79 2.11
N ALA A 59 2.86 9.83 0.90
CA ALA A 59 2.26 9.13 -0.22
C ALA A 59 2.22 7.65 0.14
N GLN A 60 1.01 7.13 0.36
CA GLN A 60 0.84 5.72 0.61
C GLN A 60 1.46 4.97 -0.56
N ALA A 61 2.46 4.13 -0.26
CA ALA A 61 3.06 3.23 -1.23
C ALA A 61 1.89 2.58 -1.98
N ARG A 62 1.88 2.73 -3.32
CA ARG A 62 0.77 2.25 -4.14
C ARG A 62 0.66 0.74 -3.96
N ALA A 63 -0.16 0.32 -3.01
CA ALA A 63 -0.61 -1.05 -2.89
C ALA A 63 -1.47 -1.31 -4.13
N THR A 64 -0.91 -2.06 -5.08
CA THR A 64 -1.56 -2.43 -6.32
C THR A 64 -2.68 -3.44 -6.04
N LYS A 65 -3.81 -3.05 -5.43
CA LYS A 65 -5.01 -3.88 -5.14
C LYS A 65 -4.80 -5.26 -4.46
N ALA A 66 -3.57 -5.65 -4.20
CA ALA A 66 -3.15 -6.86 -3.55
C ALA A 66 -1.87 -6.47 -2.83
N GLY A 67 -1.92 -6.36 -1.50
CA GLY A 67 -0.74 -6.22 -0.65
C GLY A 67 0.14 -7.48 -0.64
N VAL A 68 0.19 -8.19 -1.76
CA VAL A 68 1.06 -9.33 -2.02
C VAL A 68 2.07 -8.81 -3.04
N PRO A 69 3.38 -9.06 -2.85
CA PRO A 69 4.38 -8.76 -3.88
C PRO A 69 3.83 -9.23 -5.23
N VAL A 70 4.08 -8.48 -6.30
CA VAL A 70 3.76 -8.96 -7.65
C VAL A 70 4.64 -10.18 -7.91
N GLU A 71 4.20 -11.33 -7.42
CA GLU A 71 4.79 -12.63 -7.67
C GLU A 71 4.58 -12.85 -9.17
N ARG A 72 5.67 -12.64 -9.91
CA ARG A 72 5.73 -12.95 -11.32
C ARG A 72 5.53 -14.45 -11.46
N LYS A 73 4.91 -14.87 -12.57
CA LYS A 73 4.71 -16.30 -12.85
C LYS A 73 6.02 -17.08 -12.72
N GLU A 74 7.13 -16.47 -13.14
CA GLU A 74 8.49 -16.99 -12.99
C GLU A 74 8.83 -17.30 -11.53
N ALA A 75 8.67 -16.35 -10.61
CA ALA A 75 8.94 -16.56 -9.18
C ALA A 75 8.08 -17.68 -8.56
N MET A 76 6.83 -17.82 -9.01
CA MET A 76 5.95 -18.89 -8.55
C MET A 76 6.37 -20.26 -9.08
N VAL A 77 6.86 -20.32 -10.32
CA VAL A 77 7.46 -21.53 -10.90
C VAL A 77 8.74 -21.89 -10.15
N ASP A 78 9.61 -20.93 -9.88
CA ASP A 78 10.86 -21.14 -9.15
C ASP A 78 10.61 -21.68 -7.73
N GLU A 79 9.63 -21.12 -7.01
CA GLU A 79 9.22 -21.59 -5.68
C GLU A 79 8.70 -23.03 -5.73
N ILE A 80 7.84 -23.35 -6.70
CA ILE A 80 7.33 -24.71 -6.90
C ILE A 80 8.44 -25.70 -7.22
N GLN A 81 9.36 -25.34 -8.13
CA GLN A 81 10.51 -26.17 -8.49
C GLN A 81 11.45 -26.39 -7.30
N THR A 82 11.65 -25.34 -6.48
CA THR A 82 12.44 -25.43 -5.25
C THR A 82 11.80 -26.38 -4.24
N MET A 83 10.48 -26.30 -4.04
CA MET A 83 9.75 -27.23 -3.17
C MET A 83 9.78 -28.67 -3.68
N LEU A 84 9.75 -28.87 -5.00
CA LEU A 84 9.81 -30.19 -5.62
C LEU A 84 11.24 -30.76 -5.70
N GLY A 85 12.27 -29.91 -5.63
CA GLY A 85 13.65 -30.29 -5.89
C GLY A 85 13.94 -30.67 -7.36
N VAL A 86 13.09 -30.24 -8.30
CA VAL A 86 13.20 -30.55 -9.73
C VAL A 86 12.87 -29.34 -10.58
N GLU A 87 13.65 -29.11 -11.63
CA GLU A 87 13.34 -28.10 -12.64
C GLU A 87 12.39 -28.65 -13.70
N VAL A 88 11.30 -27.94 -13.96
CA VAL A 88 10.24 -28.33 -14.89
C VAL A 88 9.82 -27.10 -15.70
N GLU A 89 10.50 -26.87 -16.83
CA GLU A 89 10.28 -25.71 -17.70
C GLU A 89 8.82 -25.59 -18.21
N SER A 90 8.09 -26.70 -18.28
CA SER A 90 6.68 -26.70 -18.71
C SER A 90 5.76 -26.01 -17.70
N LEU A 91 6.16 -25.82 -16.44
CA LEU A 91 5.40 -25.06 -15.44
C LEU A 91 5.26 -23.59 -15.83
N ALA A 92 6.22 -23.01 -16.56
CA ALA A 92 6.10 -21.65 -17.08
C ALA A 92 4.94 -21.48 -18.08
N LYS A 93 4.47 -22.58 -18.70
CA LYS A 93 3.32 -22.62 -19.61
C LYS A 93 2.00 -22.83 -18.88
N ALA A 94 2.00 -23.16 -17.60
CA ALA A 94 0.80 -23.34 -16.80
C ALA A 94 0.07 -22.00 -16.57
N THR A 95 -1.24 -22.07 -16.31
CA THR A 95 -1.99 -20.85 -15.98
C THR A 95 -1.61 -20.38 -14.57
N LYS A 96 -1.74 -19.07 -14.31
CA LYS A 96 -1.46 -18.51 -12.99
C LYS A 96 -2.30 -19.18 -11.88
N ASN A 97 -3.55 -19.54 -12.20
CA ASN A 97 -4.41 -20.24 -11.24
C ASN A 97 -3.91 -21.65 -10.92
N ASP A 98 -3.37 -22.37 -11.89
CA ASP A 98 -2.85 -23.73 -11.67
C ASP A 98 -1.58 -23.69 -10.83
N LEU A 99 -0.69 -22.71 -11.08
CA LEU A 99 0.50 -22.50 -10.26
C LEU A 99 0.15 -22.16 -8.80
N ILE A 100 -0.86 -21.31 -8.56
CA ILE A 100 -1.35 -21.01 -7.20
C ILE A 100 -1.84 -22.28 -6.51
N LYS A 101 -2.65 -23.11 -7.19
CA LYS A 101 -3.18 -24.36 -6.63
C LYS A 101 -2.06 -25.37 -6.34
N MET A 102 -1.11 -25.53 -7.25
CA MET A 102 0.04 -26.43 -7.06
C MET A 102 0.89 -25.99 -5.88
N ARG A 103 1.25 -24.70 -5.81
CA ARG A 103 2.00 -24.15 -4.68
C ARG A 103 1.28 -24.39 -3.35
N ALA A 104 -0.02 -24.10 -3.28
CA ALA A 104 -0.81 -24.32 -2.07
C ALA A 104 -0.87 -25.82 -1.68
N ALA A 105 -1.02 -26.72 -2.64
CA ALA A 105 -1.01 -28.16 -2.38
C ALA A 105 0.34 -28.65 -1.86
N LEU A 106 1.46 -28.18 -2.43
CA LEU A 106 2.81 -28.51 -1.97
C LEU A 106 3.11 -27.98 -0.56
N ALA A 107 2.67 -26.75 -0.27
CA ALA A 107 2.77 -26.18 1.08
C ALA A 107 2.01 -27.01 2.13
N MET A 108 0.84 -27.54 1.77
CA MET A 108 0.07 -28.42 2.65
C MET A 108 0.77 -29.77 2.88
N ILE A 109 1.39 -30.35 1.86
CA ILE A 109 2.11 -31.62 1.98
C ILE A 109 3.33 -31.46 2.89
N THR A 110 4.15 -30.43 2.65
CA THR A 110 5.35 -30.16 3.46
C THR A 110 5.03 -29.83 4.92
N ALA A 111 3.88 -29.21 5.20
CA ALA A 111 3.42 -28.92 6.55
C ALA A 111 2.94 -30.17 7.34
N ILE A 112 2.67 -31.29 6.67
CA ILE A 112 2.25 -32.55 7.31
C ILE A 112 3.46 -33.43 7.68
N GLU A 113 4.59 -33.25 6.99
CA GLU A 113 5.83 -34.00 7.24
C GLU A 113 6.76 -33.37 8.30
N GLY A 114 6.42 -32.19 8.83
CA GLY A 114 7.14 -31.51 9.92
C GLY A 114 6.46 -31.62 11.28
#